data_AF-A0A9D2Y6Z8-F1
#
_entry.id   AF-A0A9D2Y6Z8-F1
#
_cell.length_a   1.000
_cell.length_b   1.000
_cell.length_c   1.000
_cell.angle_alpha   90.00
_cell.angle_beta   90.00
_cell.angle_gamma   90.00
#
_symmetry.space_group_name_H-M   'P 1'
#
loop_
_entity.id
_entity.type
_entity.pdbx_description
1 polymer ?
#
loop_
_entity_poly.entity_id
_entity_poly.type
_entity_poly.pdbx_seq_one_letter_code
_entity_poly.pdbx_strand_id
1 'polypeptide(L)'
;MKLFLCFCLALSLALVLGNHHEQGNDEHGHGNDNHGSGNDNHGSGNDKHGSGNDNHGHGNDKLGSGNDNHGHGNDNHGHGNDNHGSGNDNHRSGNDNHGSGNDNHRSGNDNHGSGNDNHGSGNDKHGSGNDNHRSGNDKHGSGNDNHRHGNNNHGSGNDNHRHGNHHNNHHGLGEYFGRGDKSNFIVVRPDRCQGLEMDAATENEEGVPYFFKGHFLFKGFHGKPEVANETFPELDEYHHLGHVDAAFLMHYEDEPTHHDRIFLFLDNKVFAYYQHKLESGYPKNISEVFPGVPDHLDAAVECPSPQCAIDSVLFFKGKDVYHYIPQNKTVHKEDFTLNCTSTFRFMEHFYCFRGHKFSKFNPRTGEVNGKYPKEARGYFMKCSKFGADSDHLERERCSRVHLDAITSDDAGNIYAFRGHHYIREFENDTLTSGTIESAFKELHSDVDAVFSYNNHLYMIKDKQLYVYKVGEPHTLLAGYPKTVKEELGIEGPIDAAFVCQDDHIAHIVKGRDIYDVDLSVTPRVATNKRPIAVFKKVDSAMCGPDGVKVIVGSHFYKFASPMLFVASRAMPQPHKVSRDLFGCDH
;
A
#
# COMPACT_ATOMS: atom_id res chain seq x y z
N MET A 1 -54.44 -32.32 70.12
CA MET A 1 -53.87 -32.70 68.81
C MET A 1 -53.88 -31.61 67.73
N LYS A 2 -54.21 -30.32 68.02
CA LYS A 2 -54.11 -29.22 67.03
C LYS A 2 -52.99 -28.20 67.29
N LEU A 3 -52.39 -28.18 68.48
CA LEU A 3 -51.36 -27.20 68.85
C LEU A 3 -49.92 -27.68 68.55
N PHE A 4 -49.67 -28.99 68.56
CA PHE A 4 -48.34 -29.57 68.30
C PHE A 4 -47.96 -29.57 66.80
N LEU A 5 -48.95 -29.63 65.90
CA LEU A 5 -48.70 -29.56 64.46
C LEU A 5 -48.34 -28.14 63.98
N CYS A 6 -48.78 -27.11 64.71
CA CYS A 6 -48.50 -25.71 64.38
C CYS A 6 -47.06 -25.31 64.76
N PHE A 7 -46.53 -25.87 65.85
CA PHE A 7 -45.16 -25.59 66.30
C PHE A 7 -44.09 -26.26 65.41
N CYS A 8 -44.36 -27.48 64.90
CA CYS A 8 -43.48 -28.10 63.90
C CYS A 8 -43.49 -27.35 62.56
N LEU A 9 -44.65 -26.82 62.12
CA LEU A 9 -44.70 -26.02 60.89
C LEU A 9 -44.01 -24.66 61.07
N ALA A 10 -44.20 -23.98 62.20
CA ALA A 10 -43.59 -22.68 62.47
C ALA A 10 -42.05 -22.76 62.62
N LEU A 11 -41.53 -23.85 63.22
CA LEU A 11 -40.08 -24.05 63.33
C LEU A 11 -39.47 -24.49 61.99
N SER A 12 -40.21 -25.21 61.13
CA SER A 12 -39.79 -25.49 59.75
C SER A 12 -39.85 -24.26 58.83
N LEU A 13 -40.72 -23.29 59.12
CA LEU A 13 -40.86 -22.06 58.33
C LEU A 13 -39.83 -20.99 58.70
N ALA A 14 -39.37 -20.96 59.96
CA ALA A 14 -38.30 -20.07 60.41
C ALA A 14 -36.91 -20.47 59.86
N LEU A 15 -36.72 -21.73 59.46
CA LEU A 15 -35.49 -22.24 58.84
C LEU A 15 -35.41 -21.99 57.32
N VAL A 16 -36.44 -21.38 56.70
CA VAL A 16 -36.48 -21.08 55.26
C VAL A 16 -36.37 -19.56 54.97
N LEU A 17 -36.39 -18.71 56.00
CA LEU A 17 -36.42 -17.24 55.87
C LEU A 17 -35.38 -16.52 56.75
N GLY A 18 -34.43 -17.23 57.36
CA GLY A 18 -33.45 -16.65 58.29
C GLY A 18 -32.16 -16.21 57.60
N ASN A 19 -31.61 -15.08 58.04
CA ASN A 19 -30.27 -14.64 57.65
C ASN A 19 -29.22 -15.62 58.20
N HIS A 20 -28.36 -16.15 57.32
CA HIS A 20 -27.32 -17.10 57.67
C HIS A 20 -25.97 -16.39 57.77
N HIS A 21 -25.32 -16.47 58.94
CA HIS A 21 -23.94 -16.03 59.18
C HIS A 21 -23.08 -17.26 59.50
N GLU A 22 -22.13 -17.58 58.63
CA GLU A 22 -21.19 -18.70 58.83
C GLU A 22 -19.74 -18.18 58.89
N GLN A 23 -18.88 -18.92 59.60
CA GLN A 23 -17.43 -18.70 59.72
C GLN A 23 -16.74 -20.07 59.73
N GLY A 24 -15.94 -20.38 58.71
CA GLY A 24 -15.30 -21.68 58.50
C GLY A 24 -14.30 -21.69 57.35
N ASN A 25 -13.72 -22.84 56.97
CA ASN A 25 -12.95 -22.91 55.73
C ASN A 25 -13.86 -23.02 54.50
N ASP A 26 -14.94 -23.80 54.61
CA ASP A 26 -15.93 -24.01 53.56
C ASP A 26 -17.33 -23.70 54.12
N GLU A 27 -18.05 -22.78 53.48
CA GLU A 27 -19.34 -22.28 53.96
C GLU A 27 -20.47 -22.44 52.95
N HIS A 28 -21.66 -22.84 53.42
CA HIS A 28 -22.79 -23.23 52.58
C HIS A 28 -24.11 -22.64 53.08
N GLY A 29 -24.47 -21.45 52.57
CA GLY A 29 -25.69 -20.74 52.95
C GLY A 29 -26.86 -20.90 51.96
N HIS A 30 -28.06 -21.16 52.47
CA HIS A 30 -29.33 -21.09 51.73
C HIS A 30 -30.37 -20.29 52.53
N GLY A 31 -30.77 -19.11 52.05
CA GLY A 31 -31.65 -18.19 52.80
C GLY A 31 -31.85 -16.87 52.05
N ASN A 32 -32.64 -15.94 52.59
CA ASN A 32 -32.80 -14.63 51.95
C ASN A 32 -31.47 -13.85 51.97
N ASP A 33 -30.80 -13.78 53.12
CA ASP A 33 -29.50 -13.10 53.25
C ASP A 33 -28.44 -14.08 53.77
N ASN A 34 -27.34 -14.25 53.04
CA ASN A 34 -26.23 -15.11 53.45
C ASN A 34 -24.93 -14.32 53.55
N HIS A 35 -24.31 -14.35 54.73
CA HIS A 35 -23.01 -13.79 55.02
C HIS A 35 -22.03 -14.91 55.35
N GLY A 36 -20.99 -15.05 54.53
CA GLY A 36 -19.94 -16.03 54.77
C GLY A 36 -18.53 -15.46 54.81
N SER A 37 -17.69 -15.98 55.70
CA SER A 37 -16.29 -15.54 55.86
C SER A 37 -15.32 -16.73 56.04
N GLY A 38 -15.07 -17.44 54.95
CA GLY A 38 -14.14 -18.56 54.87
C GLY A 38 -13.20 -18.55 53.68
N ASN A 39 -12.45 -19.64 53.44
CA ASN A 39 -11.68 -19.75 52.19
C ASN A 39 -12.62 -19.90 50.99
N ASP A 40 -13.64 -20.76 51.11
CA ASP A 40 -14.60 -21.07 50.06
C ASP A 40 -16.02 -20.77 50.56
N ASN A 41 -16.65 -19.73 50.02
CA ASN A 41 -18.01 -19.34 50.40
C ASN A 41 -18.98 -19.65 49.26
N HIS A 42 -19.92 -20.59 49.47
CA HIS A 42 -20.95 -20.91 48.48
C HIS A 42 -22.36 -20.66 49.03
N GLY A 43 -23.25 -20.06 48.23
CA GLY A 43 -24.65 -20.00 48.63
C GLY A 43 -25.67 -19.69 47.55
N SER A 44 -26.95 -19.92 47.87
CA SER A 44 -28.13 -19.45 47.11
C SER A 44 -29.08 -18.59 47.97
N GLY A 45 -29.62 -17.47 47.47
CA GLY A 45 -30.36 -16.49 48.28
C GLY A 45 -30.64 -15.16 47.57
N ASN A 46 -31.41 -14.24 48.17
CA ASN A 46 -31.62 -12.91 47.59
C ASN A 46 -30.33 -12.08 47.67
N ASP A 47 -29.75 -11.93 48.87
CA ASP A 47 -28.58 -11.09 49.11
C ASP A 47 -27.42 -11.94 49.63
N LYS A 48 -26.22 -11.80 49.05
CA LYS A 48 -25.02 -12.48 49.56
C LYS A 48 -23.81 -11.61 49.70
N HIS A 49 -23.12 -11.83 50.81
CA HIS A 49 -21.82 -11.22 51.10
C HIS A 49 -20.83 -12.33 51.46
N GLY A 50 -19.91 -12.62 50.55
CA GLY A 50 -18.81 -13.57 50.76
C GLY A 50 -17.48 -12.83 50.86
N SER A 51 -16.69 -13.14 51.88
CA SER A 51 -15.32 -12.64 52.04
C SER A 51 -14.38 -13.83 52.24
N GLY A 52 -13.62 -14.19 51.21
CA GLY A 52 -12.85 -15.44 51.16
C GLY A 52 -11.96 -15.54 49.93
N ASN A 53 -11.19 -16.62 49.76
CA ASN A 53 -10.42 -16.79 48.52
C ASN A 53 -11.36 -17.01 47.33
N ASP A 54 -12.34 -17.90 47.48
CA ASP A 54 -13.27 -18.29 46.42
C ASP A 54 -14.71 -18.03 46.88
N ASN A 55 -15.41 -17.10 46.24
CA ASN A 55 -16.79 -16.75 46.57
C ASN A 55 -17.72 -17.10 45.41
N HIS A 56 -18.60 -18.08 45.60
CA HIS A 56 -19.59 -18.48 44.60
C HIS A 56 -21.02 -18.24 45.09
N GLY A 57 -21.90 -17.75 44.22
CA GLY A 57 -23.30 -18.01 44.47
C GLY A 57 -24.26 -17.67 43.36
N HIS A 58 -25.55 -17.78 43.71
CA HIS A 58 -26.69 -17.38 42.89
C HIS A 58 -27.71 -16.52 43.66
N GLY A 59 -28.12 -15.34 43.18
CA GLY A 59 -29.06 -14.49 43.94
C GLY A 59 -29.52 -13.23 43.23
N ASN A 60 -30.23 -12.33 43.90
CA ASN A 60 -30.52 -11.01 43.33
C ASN A 60 -29.26 -10.14 43.46
N ASP A 61 -28.73 -9.98 44.67
CA ASP A 61 -27.60 -9.11 44.94
C ASP A 61 -26.42 -9.91 45.50
N LYS A 62 -25.21 -9.65 44.99
CA LYS A 62 -23.98 -10.25 45.49
C LYS A 62 -22.85 -9.28 45.66
N LEU A 63 -22.14 -9.47 46.76
CA LEU A 63 -20.85 -8.89 47.04
C LEU A 63 -19.86 -10.00 47.36
N GLY A 64 -18.89 -10.21 46.48
CA GLY A 64 -17.75 -11.10 46.68
C GLY A 64 -16.47 -10.29 46.85
N SER A 65 -15.69 -10.56 47.89
CA SER A 65 -14.36 -10.01 48.09
C SER A 65 -13.38 -11.16 48.29
N GLY A 66 -12.46 -11.36 47.35
CA GLY A 66 -11.64 -12.58 47.30
C GLY A 66 -10.62 -12.62 46.19
N ASN A 67 -9.97 -13.75 45.96
CA ASN A 67 -9.18 -13.94 44.74
C ASN A 67 -10.13 -14.21 43.57
N ASP A 68 -11.05 -15.15 43.74
CA ASP A 68 -11.95 -15.62 42.69
C ASP A 68 -13.41 -15.39 43.12
N ASN A 69 -14.13 -14.53 42.39
CA ASN A 69 -15.53 -14.23 42.70
C ASN A 69 -16.43 -14.64 41.52
N HIS A 70 -17.37 -15.56 41.76
CA HIS A 70 -18.36 -15.99 40.78
C HIS A 70 -19.80 -15.69 41.22
N GLY A 71 -20.42 -14.71 40.57
CA GLY A 71 -21.79 -14.28 40.87
C GLY A 71 -22.77 -14.39 39.70
N HIS A 72 -23.83 -15.18 39.84
CA HIS A 72 -25.00 -15.10 38.96
C HIS A 72 -26.19 -14.40 39.65
N GLY A 73 -26.77 -13.37 39.08
CA GLY A 73 -27.82 -12.60 39.74
C GLY A 73 -28.25 -11.33 39.05
N ASN A 74 -29.08 -10.48 39.67
CA ASN A 74 -29.38 -9.17 39.09
C ASN A 74 -28.16 -8.26 39.24
N ASP A 75 -27.63 -8.13 40.45
CA ASP A 75 -26.53 -7.22 40.78
C ASP A 75 -25.35 -8.03 41.33
N ASN A 76 -24.21 -8.03 40.62
CA ASN A 76 -23.01 -8.74 41.06
C ASN A 76 -21.83 -7.78 41.22
N HIS A 77 -21.37 -7.60 42.46
CA HIS A 77 -20.18 -6.86 42.83
C HIS A 77 -19.05 -7.81 43.22
N GLY A 78 -17.96 -7.81 42.43
CA GLY A 78 -16.79 -8.65 42.67
C GLY A 78 -15.53 -7.81 42.80
N HIS A 79 -14.79 -7.99 43.90
CA HIS A 79 -13.48 -7.39 44.09
C HIS A 79 -12.44 -8.48 44.33
N GLY A 80 -11.46 -8.60 43.46
CA GLY A 80 -10.52 -9.72 43.49
C GLY A 80 -9.52 -9.77 42.36
N ASN A 81 -8.85 -10.91 42.14
CA ASN A 81 -8.03 -11.10 40.96
C ASN A 81 -8.91 -11.47 39.77
N ASP A 82 -9.75 -12.50 39.93
CA ASP A 82 -10.55 -13.08 38.85
C ASP A 82 -12.05 -12.98 39.20
N ASN A 83 -12.77 -12.09 38.51
CA ASN A 83 -14.17 -11.83 38.82
C ASN A 83 -15.09 -12.19 37.65
N HIS A 84 -15.86 -13.27 37.80
CA HIS A 84 -16.88 -13.70 36.84
C HIS A 84 -18.30 -13.48 37.36
N GLY A 85 -19.23 -13.21 36.45
CA GLY A 85 -20.62 -13.13 36.80
C GLY A 85 -21.54 -12.72 35.68
N SER A 86 -22.82 -12.94 35.88
CA SER A 86 -23.83 -12.72 34.86
C SER A 86 -25.07 -12.17 35.52
N GLY A 87 -25.64 -11.11 34.93
CA GLY A 87 -26.71 -10.37 35.56
C GLY A 87 -27.16 -9.12 34.84
N ASN A 88 -28.04 -8.34 35.44
CA ASN A 88 -28.36 -7.03 34.89
C ASN A 88 -27.20 -6.08 35.11
N ASP A 89 -26.73 -5.93 36.36
CA ASP A 89 -25.71 -4.97 36.73
C ASP A 89 -24.48 -5.67 37.33
N ASN A 90 -23.33 -5.57 36.67
CA ASN A 90 -22.09 -6.21 37.09
C ASN A 90 -20.99 -5.17 37.35
N HIS A 91 -20.61 -4.98 38.61
CA HIS A 91 -19.52 -4.07 38.99
C HIS A 91 -18.30 -4.84 39.48
N ARG A 92 -17.16 -4.76 38.78
CA ARG A 92 -15.99 -5.58 39.10
C ARG A 92 -14.68 -4.83 39.06
N SER A 93 -13.82 -5.19 40.00
CA SER A 93 -12.49 -4.62 40.13
C SER A 93 -11.49 -5.72 40.41
N GLY A 94 -10.52 -5.88 39.51
CA GLY A 94 -9.58 -6.98 39.56
C GLY A 94 -8.72 -7.12 38.33
N ASN A 95 -7.76 -8.04 38.33
CA ASN A 95 -6.91 -8.25 37.15
C ASN A 95 -7.73 -8.75 35.96
N ASP A 96 -8.55 -9.79 36.14
CA ASP A 96 -9.29 -10.46 35.08
C ASP A 96 -10.80 -10.40 35.36
N ASN A 97 -11.56 -9.58 34.63
CA ASN A 97 -12.99 -9.37 34.87
C ASN A 97 -13.87 -9.75 33.67
N HIS A 98 -14.63 -10.85 33.80
CA HIS A 98 -15.54 -11.35 32.76
C HIS A 98 -17.00 -11.34 33.18
N GLY A 99 -17.77 -10.38 32.70
CA GLY A 99 -19.19 -10.22 32.97
C GLY A 99 -20.05 -10.26 31.72
N SER A 100 -21.29 -10.67 31.90
CA SER A 100 -22.30 -10.68 30.85
C SER A 100 -23.62 -10.14 31.41
N GLY A 101 -24.24 -9.17 30.75
CA GLY A 101 -25.37 -8.47 31.35
C GLY A 101 -25.84 -7.21 30.66
N ASN A 102 -26.83 -6.52 31.20
CA ASN A 102 -27.24 -5.24 30.64
C ASN A 102 -26.16 -4.19 30.88
N ASP A 103 -25.76 -3.95 32.13
CA ASP A 103 -24.82 -2.91 32.53
C ASP A 103 -23.59 -3.54 33.20
N ASN A 104 -22.43 -3.33 32.58
CA ASN A 104 -21.18 -3.95 33.00
C ASN A 104 -20.11 -2.89 33.27
N HIS A 105 -19.79 -2.63 34.54
CA HIS A 105 -18.74 -1.70 34.94
C HIS A 105 -17.51 -2.43 35.47
N ARG A 106 -16.35 -2.28 34.81
CA ARG A 106 -15.15 -3.06 35.14
C ARG A 106 -13.87 -2.26 35.14
N SER A 107 -12.99 -2.61 36.06
CA SER A 107 -11.68 -1.97 36.18
C SER A 107 -10.59 -2.99 36.45
N GLY A 108 -9.54 -2.94 35.62
CA GLY A 108 -8.29 -3.66 35.81
C GLY A 108 -7.66 -4.13 34.50
N ASN A 109 -6.74 -5.10 34.53
CA ASN A 109 -5.86 -5.35 33.38
C ASN A 109 -6.62 -5.93 32.20
N ASP A 110 -7.29 -7.07 32.37
CA ASP A 110 -7.98 -7.84 31.36
C ASP A 110 -9.50 -7.84 31.59
N ASN A 111 -10.25 -7.08 30.78
CA ASN A 111 -11.71 -6.97 30.95
C ASN A 111 -12.45 -7.46 29.70
N HIS A 112 -13.36 -8.42 29.85
CA HIS A 112 -14.14 -8.96 28.72
C HIS A 112 -15.65 -8.86 28.94
N GLY A 113 -16.31 -7.81 28.43
CA GLY A 113 -17.74 -7.55 28.67
C GLY A 113 -18.68 -7.85 27.53
N SER A 114 -19.79 -8.54 27.78
CA SER A 114 -20.84 -8.76 26.78
C SER A 114 -22.19 -8.27 27.31
N GLY A 115 -22.88 -7.40 26.59
CA GLY A 115 -24.04 -6.74 27.18
C GLY A 115 -24.72 -5.65 26.37
N ASN A 116 -25.59 -4.86 26.98
CA ASN A 116 -26.06 -3.63 26.34
C ASN A 116 -25.02 -2.53 26.56
N ASP A 117 -24.68 -2.23 27.81
CA ASP A 117 -23.83 -1.12 28.22
C ASP A 117 -22.57 -1.65 28.92
N ASN A 118 -21.40 -1.49 28.31
CA ASN A 118 -20.13 -1.96 28.87
C ASN A 118 -19.17 -0.79 29.13
N HIS A 119 -18.91 -0.50 30.40
CA HIS A 119 -17.92 0.48 30.85
C HIS A 119 -16.65 -0.20 31.38
N GLY A 120 -15.47 0.13 30.82
CA GLY A 120 -14.21 -0.54 31.18
C GLY A 120 -12.97 0.35 31.28
N SER A 121 -12.19 0.28 32.37
CA SER A 121 -10.88 0.97 32.56
C SER A 121 -9.68 0.01 32.77
N GLY A 122 -8.50 0.28 32.17
CA GLY A 122 -7.29 -0.61 32.23
C GLY A 122 -6.56 -0.93 30.90
N ASN A 123 -5.82 -2.05 30.77
CA ASN A 123 -4.83 -2.24 29.70
C ASN A 123 -5.21 -3.15 28.52
N ASP A 124 -6.14 -4.11 28.67
CA ASP A 124 -6.57 -5.04 27.62
C ASP A 124 -8.08 -5.26 27.73
N LYS A 125 -8.86 -4.79 26.74
CA LYS A 125 -10.33 -4.82 26.86
C LYS A 125 -11.06 -5.30 25.63
N HIS A 126 -11.82 -6.36 25.84
CA HIS A 126 -12.79 -6.85 24.89
C HIS A 126 -14.21 -6.57 25.35
N GLY A 127 -15.09 -6.33 24.39
CA GLY A 127 -16.48 -6.42 24.72
C GLY A 127 -17.44 -6.08 23.60
N SER A 128 -18.61 -6.67 23.71
CA SER A 128 -19.58 -6.74 22.66
C SER A 128 -20.93 -6.28 23.22
N GLY A 129 -21.57 -5.32 22.59
CA GLY A 129 -22.79 -4.74 23.12
C GLY A 129 -23.23 -3.45 22.47
N ASN A 130 -24.44 -2.99 22.73
CA ASN A 130 -24.96 -1.76 22.11
C ASN A 130 -24.06 -0.56 22.40
N ASP A 131 -23.77 -0.26 23.67
CA ASP A 131 -22.99 0.91 24.07
C ASP A 131 -21.71 0.47 24.82
N ASN A 132 -20.53 0.88 24.36
CA ASN A 132 -19.26 0.49 24.95
C ASN A 132 -18.38 1.72 25.24
N HIS A 133 -18.19 2.06 26.52
CA HIS A 133 -17.34 3.18 26.94
C HIS A 133 -16.06 2.69 27.62
N ARG A 134 -14.89 2.89 27.01
CA ARG A 134 -13.64 2.30 27.53
C ARG A 134 -12.41 3.20 27.52
N SER A 135 -11.66 3.20 28.63
CA SER A 135 -10.48 4.04 28.85
C SER A 135 -9.21 3.24 29.19
N GLY A 136 -8.03 3.59 28.64
CA GLY A 136 -6.74 2.88 28.83
C GLY A 136 -6.06 2.36 27.54
N ASN A 137 -5.38 1.22 27.54
CA ASN A 137 -4.68 0.65 26.36
C ASN A 137 -5.42 -0.56 25.74
N ASP A 138 -4.98 -1.00 24.55
CA ASP A 138 -5.38 -2.21 23.81
C ASP A 138 -6.87 -2.60 23.90
N LYS A 139 -7.74 -1.89 23.15
CA LYS A 139 -9.21 -2.01 23.29
C LYS A 139 -9.92 -2.46 22.04
N HIS A 140 -10.57 -3.61 22.10
CA HIS A 140 -11.45 -4.15 21.07
C HIS A 140 -12.90 -4.15 21.49
N GLY A 141 -13.79 -3.64 20.66
CA GLY A 141 -15.20 -3.73 20.98
C GLY A 141 -16.08 -3.67 19.76
N SER A 142 -17.24 -4.28 19.89
CA SER A 142 -18.17 -4.55 18.80
C SER A 142 -19.56 -4.13 19.28
N GLY A 143 -20.22 -3.19 18.61
CA GLY A 143 -21.43 -2.58 19.18
C GLY A 143 -22.07 -1.50 18.35
N ASN A 144 -23.21 -0.97 18.76
CA ASN A 144 -23.79 0.18 18.05
C ASN A 144 -22.97 1.44 18.33
N ASP A 145 -22.76 1.81 19.59
CA ASP A 145 -22.07 3.03 20.01
C ASP A 145 -20.82 2.69 20.82
N ASN A 146 -19.62 3.01 20.31
CA ASN A 146 -18.37 2.79 21.06
C ASN A 146 -17.59 4.08 21.29
N HIS A 147 -17.46 4.47 22.56
CA HIS A 147 -16.62 5.58 23.02
C HIS A 147 -15.32 5.07 23.62
N ARG A 148 -14.17 5.42 23.03
CA ARG A 148 -12.87 4.89 23.48
C ARG A 148 -11.80 5.93 23.62
N HIS A 149 -11.16 5.92 24.78
CA HIS A 149 -10.12 6.88 25.15
C HIS A 149 -8.79 6.19 25.49
N GLY A 150 -7.68 6.56 24.84
CA GLY A 150 -6.33 6.00 25.09
C GLY A 150 -5.71 5.28 23.87
N ASN A 151 -4.68 4.44 24.05
CA ASN A 151 -3.86 3.91 22.94
C ASN A 151 -4.36 2.55 22.41
N ASN A 152 -4.03 2.21 21.15
CA ASN A 152 -4.35 0.91 20.51
C ASN A 152 -5.84 0.49 20.56
N ASN A 153 -6.74 1.39 20.15
CA ASN A 153 -8.19 1.11 20.16
C ASN A 153 -8.68 0.62 18.79
N HIS A 154 -9.44 -0.47 18.73
CA HIS A 154 -10.05 -1.03 17.52
C HIS A 154 -11.55 -1.33 17.73
N GLY A 155 -12.45 -0.50 17.22
CA GLY A 155 -13.90 -0.66 17.34
C GLY A 155 -14.58 -1.03 16.03
N SER A 156 -15.58 -1.92 16.13
CA SER A 156 -16.51 -2.30 15.07
C SER A 156 -17.93 -1.91 15.53
N GLY A 157 -18.71 -1.22 14.69
CA GLY A 157 -19.98 -0.66 15.13
C GLY A 157 -20.51 0.50 14.32
N ASN A 158 -21.72 0.98 14.66
CA ASN A 158 -22.40 2.05 13.93
C ASN A 158 -21.82 3.44 14.24
N ASP A 159 -21.63 3.79 15.52
CA ASP A 159 -21.13 5.09 15.99
C ASP A 159 -19.88 4.91 16.88
N ASN A 160 -18.69 5.11 16.32
CA ASN A 160 -17.42 4.91 17.02
C ASN A 160 -16.66 6.24 17.24
N HIS A 161 -16.55 6.70 18.49
CA HIS A 161 -15.79 7.90 18.86
C HIS A 161 -14.48 7.54 19.57
N ARG A 162 -13.33 8.00 19.02
CA ARG A 162 -11.99 7.72 19.57
C ARG A 162 -11.24 9.03 19.92
N HIS A 163 -10.65 9.10 21.12
CA HIS A 163 -9.83 10.24 21.55
C HIS A 163 -8.55 9.76 22.25
N GLY A 164 -7.36 10.13 21.76
CA GLY A 164 -6.08 9.69 22.33
C GLY A 164 -4.84 10.25 21.62
N ASN A 165 -3.74 10.40 22.36
CA ASN A 165 -2.46 10.90 21.84
C ASN A 165 -1.68 9.76 21.19
N HIS A 166 -1.70 9.67 19.86
CA HIS A 166 -0.84 8.76 19.11
C HIS A 166 0.57 9.35 18.94
N HIS A 167 1.55 8.83 19.69
CA HIS A 167 2.96 8.91 19.28
C HIS A 167 3.25 7.74 18.32
N ASN A 168 3.38 8.08 17.03
CA ASN A 168 3.88 7.29 15.88
C ASN A 168 3.11 6.02 15.45
N ASN A 169 2.90 5.95 14.13
CA ASN A 169 2.63 4.77 13.27
C ASN A 169 1.30 4.03 13.43
N HIS A 170 0.19 4.63 12.97
CA HIS A 170 -0.85 3.93 12.18
C HIS A 170 -1.95 4.93 11.79
N HIS A 171 -2.01 5.38 10.54
CA HIS A 171 -3.19 6.03 9.99
C HIS A 171 -4.02 4.98 9.24
N GLY A 172 -4.83 4.23 9.98
CA GLY A 172 -5.88 3.38 9.43
C GLY A 172 -7.12 4.22 9.13
N LEU A 173 -7.32 4.52 7.85
CA LEU A 173 -8.61 4.93 7.30
C LEU A 173 -9.47 3.67 7.14
N GLY A 174 -10.45 3.46 8.01
CA GLY A 174 -11.45 2.42 7.85
C GLY A 174 -12.83 3.03 8.03
N GLU A 175 -13.62 3.11 6.96
CA GLU A 175 -15.03 3.47 7.03
C GLU A 175 -15.86 2.84 5.88
N TYR A 176 -17.00 2.28 6.30
CA TYR A 176 -18.28 2.02 5.65
C TYR A 176 -18.43 1.02 4.49
N PHE A 177 -19.01 -0.15 4.82
CA PHE A 177 -20.00 -0.81 3.95
C PHE A 177 -21.22 -1.24 4.78
N GLY A 178 -22.28 -0.42 4.73
CA GLY A 178 -23.62 -0.73 5.22
C GLY A 178 -24.64 -0.32 4.16
N ARG A 179 -25.34 -1.30 3.58
CA ARG A 179 -26.25 -1.13 2.45
C ARG A 179 -27.61 -0.66 2.96
N GLY A 180 -27.94 0.61 2.74
CA GLY A 180 -29.32 1.10 2.90
C GLY A 180 -29.46 2.55 3.35
N ASP A 181 -29.15 3.52 2.49
CA ASP A 181 -30.12 4.53 2.06
C ASP A 181 -29.49 5.47 1.01
N LYS A 182 -30.31 5.96 0.08
CA LYS A 182 -29.88 6.87 -0.99
C LYS A 182 -29.63 8.28 -0.43
N SER A 183 -28.47 8.51 0.18
CA SER A 183 -27.94 9.84 0.44
C SER A 183 -26.41 9.84 0.33
N ASN A 184 -25.88 10.57 -0.66
CA ASN A 184 -24.47 10.87 -0.94
C ASN A 184 -23.41 10.25 -0.01
N PHE A 185 -22.95 9.04 -0.35
CA PHE A 185 -21.72 8.44 0.18
C PHE A 185 -20.49 9.22 -0.35
N ILE A 186 -19.65 9.71 0.55
CA ILE A 186 -18.33 10.25 0.20
C ILE A 186 -17.32 9.12 0.37
N VAL A 187 -16.93 8.46 -0.72
CA VAL A 187 -15.76 7.56 -0.71
C VAL A 187 -14.51 8.40 -0.47
N VAL A 188 -13.93 8.32 0.73
CA VAL A 188 -12.66 9.00 1.05
C VAL A 188 -11.54 8.27 0.34
N ARG A 189 -11.12 8.81 -0.81
CA ARG A 189 -10.05 8.27 -1.63
C ARG A 189 -8.69 8.60 -0.99
N PRO A 190 -7.81 7.61 -0.74
CA PRO A 190 -6.51 7.88 -0.13
C PRO A 190 -5.64 8.73 -1.05
N ASP A 191 -4.94 9.69 -0.48
CA ASP A 191 -3.99 10.53 -1.22
C ASP A 191 -2.58 9.96 -1.07
N ARG A 192 -2.02 9.44 -2.16
CA ARG A 192 -0.63 8.91 -2.22
C ARG A 192 0.42 9.94 -1.77
N CYS A 193 0.11 11.23 -1.80
CA CYS A 193 1.00 12.30 -1.37
C CYS A 193 1.04 12.57 0.13
N GLN A 194 0.12 11.97 0.91
CA GLN A 194 0.13 12.06 2.37
C GLN A 194 1.14 11.13 3.05
N GLY A 195 1.93 10.38 2.26
CA GLY A 195 2.95 9.48 2.79
C GLY A 195 2.38 8.12 3.14
N LEU A 196 1.65 7.52 2.19
CA LEU A 196 1.07 6.20 2.33
C LEU A 196 2.15 5.11 2.35
N GLU A 197 1.88 4.08 3.15
CA GLU A 197 2.59 2.81 3.15
C GLU A 197 1.86 1.86 2.21
N MET A 198 2.53 1.42 1.14
CA MET A 198 1.92 0.51 0.15
C MET A 198 1.95 -0.91 0.68
N ASP A 199 0.81 -1.59 0.60
CA ASP A 199 0.64 -2.95 1.09
C ASP A 199 1.21 -3.96 0.09
N ALA A 200 1.09 -3.69 -1.21
CA ALA A 200 1.75 -4.46 -2.26
C ALA A 200 2.08 -3.58 -3.48
N ALA A 201 3.03 -4.02 -4.30
CA ALA A 201 3.38 -3.34 -5.55
C ALA A 201 3.80 -4.34 -6.64
N THR A 202 3.44 -4.06 -7.90
CA THR A 202 3.84 -4.88 -9.05
C THR A 202 3.78 -4.07 -10.34
N GLU A 203 4.13 -4.66 -11.50
CA GLU A 203 3.88 -4.09 -12.83
C GLU A 203 2.74 -4.88 -13.50
N ASN A 204 2.01 -4.26 -14.43
CA ASN A 204 1.14 -5.01 -15.34
C ASN A 204 1.92 -5.52 -16.57
N GLU A 205 1.24 -6.24 -17.46
CA GLU A 205 1.82 -6.81 -18.69
C GLU A 205 2.39 -5.76 -19.66
N GLU A 206 2.01 -4.48 -19.49
CA GLU A 206 2.46 -3.34 -20.29
C GLU A 206 3.60 -2.55 -19.61
N GLY A 207 4.06 -2.98 -18.42
CA GLY A 207 5.09 -2.28 -17.64
C GLY A 207 4.57 -1.07 -16.85
N VAL A 208 3.26 -0.98 -16.62
CA VAL A 208 2.64 0.05 -15.80
C VAL A 208 2.68 -0.37 -14.32
N PRO A 209 3.29 0.43 -13.43
CA PRO A 209 3.35 0.14 -12.00
C PRO A 209 1.98 0.17 -11.33
N TYR A 210 1.66 -0.84 -10.53
CA TYR A 210 0.45 -0.94 -9.72
C TYR A 210 0.85 -0.92 -8.24
N PHE A 211 0.28 0.02 -7.48
CA PHE A 211 0.50 0.11 -6.03
C PHE A 211 -0.83 -0.08 -5.29
N PHE A 212 -0.86 -1.03 -4.35
CA PHE A 212 -2.06 -1.39 -3.60
C PHE A 212 -2.05 -0.72 -2.21
N LYS A 213 -3.21 -0.20 -1.81
CA LYS A 213 -3.46 0.29 -0.46
C LYS A 213 -4.89 0.00 -0.03
N GLY A 214 -5.08 -0.90 0.93
CA GLY A 214 -6.40 -1.40 1.32
C GLY A 214 -7.15 -1.92 0.10
N HIS A 215 -8.36 -1.42 -0.12
CA HIS A 215 -9.17 -1.76 -1.31
C HIS A 215 -8.85 -0.90 -2.54
N PHE A 216 -7.86 -0.01 -2.47
CA PHE A 216 -7.52 0.90 -3.55
C PHE A 216 -6.29 0.44 -4.33
N LEU A 217 -6.34 0.71 -5.63
CA LEU A 217 -5.26 0.54 -6.58
C LEU A 217 -4.86 1.88 -7.18
N PHE A 218 -3.55 2.12 -7.21
CA PHE A 218 -2.92 3.26 -7.81
C PHE A 218 -2.17 2.82 -9.07
N LYS A 219 -2.70 3.15 -10.25
CA LYS A 219 -2.08 2.81 -11.54
C LYS A 219 -1.06 3.86 -11.95
N GLY A 220 0.13 3.42 -12.31
CA GLY A 220 1.29 4.25 -12.61
C GLY A 220 1.68 5.22 -11.48
N PHE A 221 2.55 6.17 -11.83
CA PHE A 221 3.07 7.15 -10.90
C PHE A 221 2.13 8.34 -10.64
N HIS A 222 1.08 8.50 -11.45
CA HIS A 222 0.16 9.65 -11.43
C HIS A 222 -1.32 9.28 -11.25
N GLY A 223 -1.67 7.99 -11.32
CA GLY A 223 -3.08 7.58 -11.29
C GLY A 223 -3.80 8.02 -10.01
N LYS A 224 -5.07 8.34 -10.14
CA LYS A 224 -5.93 8.51 -8.97
C LYS A 224 -6.18 7.12 -8.34
N PRO A 225 -6.50 7.06 -7.04
CA PRO A 225 -6.91 5.79 -6.43
C PRO A 225 -8.22 5.32 -7.07
N GLU A 226 -8.22 4.09 -7.53
CA GLU A 226 -9.38 3.35 -8.05
C GLU A 226 -9.67 2.17 -7.12
N VAL A 227 -10.88 1.63 -7.13
CA VAL A 227 -11.18 0.44 -6.35
C VAL A 227 -10.49 -0.74 -7.04
N ALA A 228 -9.72 -1.54 -6.30
CA ALA A 228 -8.93 -2.63 -6.87
C ALA A 228 -9.82 -3.63 -7.63
N ASN A 229 -11.03 -3.90 -7.13
CA ASN A 229 -12.01 -4.80 -7.76
C ASN A 229 -12.55 -4.32 -9.13
N GLU A 230 -12.43 -3.02 -9.46
CA GLU A 230 -12.73 -2.54 -10.82
C GLU A 230 -11.71 -3.04 -11.84
N THR A 231 -10.49 -3.33 -11.40
CA THR A 231 -9.38 -3.83 -12.24
C THR A 231 -9.17 -5.33 -12.08
N PHE A 232 -9.41 -5.85 -10.88
CA PHE A 232 -9.26 -7.25 -10.50
C PHE A 232 -10.61 -7.77 -10.02
N PRO A 233 -11.51 -8.17 -10.94
CA PRO A 233 -12.86 -8.58 -10.58
C PRO A 233 -12.82 -9.81 -9.66
N GLU A 234 -13.81 -9.91 -8.78
CA GLU A 234 -13.97 -10.98 -7.79
C GLU A 234 -12.96 -10.93 -6.62
N LEU A 235 -12.02 -9.97 -6.62
CA LEU A 235 -11.07 -9.80 -5.52
C LEU A 235 -11.77 -9.42 -4.20
N ASP A 236 -12.75 -8.50 -4.27
CA ASP A 236 -13.48 -8.04 -3.08
C ASP A 236 -14.56 -9.05 -2.64
N GLU A 237 -14.97 -10.03 -3.45
CA GLU A 237 -16.01 -11.01 -3.05
C GLU A 237 -15.57 -11.89 -1.86
N TYR A 238 -14.27 -11.89 -1.56
CA TYR A 238 -13.66 -12.56 -0.43
C TYR A 238 -13.39 -11.61 0.74
N HIS A 239 -14.34 -10.72 1.09
CA HIS A 239 -14.24 -9.70 2.15
C HIS A 239 -13.70 -10.13 3.54
N HIS A 240 -13.57 -11.44 3.80
CA HIS A 240 -13.00 -11.99 5.03
C HIS A 240 -11.47 -12.18 4.95
N LEU A 241 -10.91 -12.19 3.74
CA LEU A 241 -9.49 -12.20 3.41
C LEU A 241 -9.13 -10.72 3.21
N GLY A 242 -8.13 -10.21 3.93
CA GLY A 242 -7.93 -8.77 4.15
C GLY A 242 -7.71 -7.90 2.89
N HIS A 243 -6.54 -7.28 2.80
CA HIS A 243 -6.13 -6.51 1.62
C HIS A 243 -5.01 -7.28 0.91
N VAL A 244 -4.56 -6.78 -0.24
CA VAL A 244 -3.44 -7.44 -0.96
C VAL A 244 -2.15 -7.27 -0.13
N ASP A 245 -1.62 -8.37 0.38
CA ASP A 245 -0.41 -8.39 1.21
C ASP A 245 0.87 -8.50 0.37
N ALA A 246 0.79 -9.15 -0.78
CA ALA A 246 1.90 -9.26 -1.72
C ALA A 246 1.38 -9.38 -3.15
N ALA A 247 2.19 -8.91 -4.11
CA ALA A 247 1.86 -9.00 -5.52
C ALA A 247 3.12 -9.11 -6.37
N PHE A 248 3.09 -9.87 -7.46
CA PHE A 248 4.14 -9.83 -8.48
C PHE A 248 3.59 -10.22 -9.87
N LEU A 249 4.32 -9.88 -10.93
CA LEU A 249 4.01 -10.24 -12.30
C LEU A 249 4.98 -11.32 -12.75
N MET A 250 4.47 -12.49 -13.12
CA MET A 250 5.31 -13.57 -13.62
C MET A 250 5.61 -13.40 -15.10
N HIS A 251 6.87 -13.10 -15.44
CA HIS A 251 7.32 -12.94 -16.82
C HIS A 251 8.48 -13.89 -17.16
N TYR A 252 8.15 -15.17 -17.38
CA TYR A 252 9.10 -16.19 -17.85
C TYR A 252 8.72 -16.66 -19.25
N GLU A 253 9.52 -16.34 -20.26
CA GLU A 253 9.24 -16.69 -21.67
C GLU A 253 9.24 -18.20 -21.92
N ASP A 254 9.96 -18.97 -21.11
CA ASP A 254 10.11 -20.43 -21.25
C ASP A 254 9.00 -21.26 -20.55
N GLU A 255 8.08 -20.62 -19.81
CA GLU A 255 6.91 -21.27 -19.19
C GLU A 255 5.56 -20.67 -19.68
N PRO A 256 5.01 -21.16 -20.80
CA PRO A 256 3.81 -20.58 -21.43
C PRO A 256 2.54 -20.70 -20.57
N THR A 257 2.54 -21.57 -19.55
CA THR A 257 1.40 -21.78 -18.64
C THR A 257 1.29 -20.75 -17.53
N HIS A 258 2.33 -19.94 -17.28
CA HIS A 258 2.31 -18.90 -16.26
C HIS A 258 2.83 -17.52 -16.72
N HIS A 259 3.39 -17.43 -17.93
CA HIS A 259 3.77 -16.15 -18.55
C HIS A 259 2.64 -15.11 -18.52
N ASP A 260 3.01 -13.86 -18.21
CA ASP A 260 2.15 -12.67 -18.15
C ASP A 260 0.96 -12.78 -17.17
N ARG A 261 1.18 -13.43 -16.01
CA ARG A 261 0.17 -13.49 -14.95
C ARG A 261 0.54 -12.62 -13.76
N ILE A 262 -0.44 -11.85 -13.29
CA ILE A 262 -0.35 -11.12 -12.03
C ILE A 262 -0.84 -12.04 -10.91
N PHE A 263 0.01 -12.29 -9.93
CA PHE A 263 -0.34 -13.02 -8.72
C PHE A 263 -0.58 -12.06 -7.57
N LEU A 264 -1.74 -12.16 -6.92
CA LEU A 264 -2.11 -11.37 -5.74
C LEU A 264 -2.30 -12.30 -4.55
N PHE A 265 -1.71 -11.95 -3.41
CA PHE A 265 -1.72 -12.75 -2.18
C PHE A 265 -2.54 -12.04 -1.11
N LEU A 266 -3.51 -12.75 -0.55
CA LEU A 266 -4.37 -12.29 0.54
C LEU A 266 -4.40 -13.38 1.61
N ASP A 267 -3.81 -13.11 2.76
CA ASP A 267 -3.60 -14.02 3.88
C ASP A 267 -2.96 -15.35 3.45
N ASN A 268 -3.75 -16.41 3.35
CA ASN A 268 -3.32 -17.75 2.94
C ASN A 268 -3.73 -18.13 1.51
N LYS A 269 -4.34 -17.20 0.78
CA LYS A 269 -4.79 -17.39 -0.59
C LYS A 269 -3.93 -16.67 -1.59
N VAL A 270 -3.84 -17.27 -2.77
CA VAL A 270 -3.31 -16.62 -3.96
C VAL A 270 -4.38 -16.58 -5.04
N PHE A 271 -4.44 -15.46 -5.74
CA PHE A 271 -5.23 -15.22 -6.95
C PHE A 271 -4.28 -15.08 -8.13
N ALA A 272 -4.64 -15.62 -9.28
CA ALA A 272 -3.89 -15.45 -10.52
C ALA A 272 -4.78 -14.78 -11.57
N TYR A 273 -4.29 -13.70 -12.15
CA TYR A 273 -4.96 -12.94 -13.20
C TYR A 273 -4.14 -13.00 -14.48
N TYR A 274 -4.80 -13.21 -15.61
CA TYR A 274 -4.22 -13.09 -16.94
C TYR A 274 -5.03 -12.06 -17.72
N GLN A 275 -4.40 -10.97 -18.19
CA GLN A 275 -5.09 -9.86 -18.85
C GLN A 275 -6.27 -9.34 -18.01
N HIS A 276 -6.02 -9.12 -16.71
CA HIS A 276 -7.01 -8.66 -15.71
C HIS A 276 -8.23 -9.58 -15.50
N LYS A 277 -8.19 -10.81 -15.99
CA LYS A 277 -9.25 -11.82 -15.77
C LYS A 277 -8.78 -12.88 -14.78
N LEU A 278 -9.60 -13.16 -13.77
CA LEU A 278 -9.32 -14.21 -12.79
C LEU A 278 -9.26 -15.58 -13.48
N GLU A 279 -8.20 -16.33 -13.21
CA GLU A 279 -8.03 -17.67 -13.77
C GLU A 279 -8.96 -18.69 -13.12
N SER A 280 -9.47 -19.62 -13.93
CA SER A 280 -10.37 -20.67 -13.47
C SER A 280 -9.71 -21.52 -12.37
N GLY A 281 -10.43 -21.67 -11.25
CA GLY A 281 -9.98 -22.47 -10.10
C GLY A 281 -9.12 -21.70 -9.09
N TYR A 282 -8.99 -20.39 -9.24
CA TYR A 282 -8.51 -19.48 -8.20
C TYR A 282 -9.69 -18.84 -7.45
N PRO A 283 -9.52 -18.42 -6.18
CA PRO A 283 -8.29 -18.46 -5.39
C PRO A 283 -7.91 -19.87 -4.88
N LYS A 284 -6.61 -20.10 -4.69
CA LYS A 284 -6.04 -21.35 -4.15
C LYS A 284 -5.23 -21.08 -2.89
N ASN A 285 -4.91 -22.11 -2.12
CA ASN A 285 -3.94 -21.94 -1.02
C ASN A 285 -2.55 -21.67 -1.59
N ILE A 286 -1.76 -20.84 -0.91
CA ILE A 286 -0.38 -20.52 -1.33
C ILE A 286 0.43 -21.81 -1.48
N SER A 287 0.33 -22.73 -0.53
CA SER A 287 1.06 -24.01 -0.55
C SER A 287 0.69 -24.95 -1.71
N GLU A 288 -0.48 -24.77 -2.34
CA GLU A 288 -0.88 -25.56 -3.52
C GLU A 288 -0.19 -25.07 -4.80
N VAL A 289 0.04 -23.76 -4.90
CA VAL A 289 0.64 -23.12 -6.08
C VAL A 289 2.15 -22.99 -5.93
N PHE A 290 2.61 -22.59 -4.74
CA PHE A 290 4.00 -22.34 -4.37
C PHE A 290 4.38 -23.21 -3.16
N PRO A 291 4.63 -24.53 -3.37
CA PRO A 291 4.94 -25.44 -2.27
C PRO A 291 6.21 -25.01 -1.53
N GLY A 292 6.13 -24.96 -0.20
CA GLY A 292 7.23 -24.55 0.67
C GLY A 292 7.29 -23.05 0.98
N VAL A 293 6.43 -22.23 0.37
CA VAL A 293 6.26 -20.80 0.70
C VAL A 293 5.26 -20.65 1.86
N PRO A 294 5.53 -19.79 2.85
CA PRO A 294 4.60 -19.58 3.97
C PRO A 294 3.39 -18.72 3.59
N ASP A 295 2.32 -18.82 4.38
CA ASP A 295 1.16 -17.91 4.30
C ASP A 295 1.45 -16.54 4.95
N HIS A 296 0.57 -15.55 4.78
CA HIS A 296 0.66 -14.19 5.34
C HIS A 296 2.02 -13.56 5.02
N LEU A 297 2.24 -13.33 3.73
CA LEU A 297 3.47 -12.77 3.18
C LEU A 297 3.46 -11.25 3.32
N ASP A 298 4.61 -10.64 3.57
CA ASP A 298 4.72 -9.17 3.61
C ASP A 298 5.01 -8.58 2.22
N ALA A 299 5.63 -9.36 1.32
CA ALA A 299 5.91 -8.92 -0.04
C ALA A 299 6.29 -10.08 -0.97
N ALA A 300 6.21 -9.86 -2.28
CA ALA A 300 6.68 -10.78 -3.30
C ALA A 300 7.22 -10.02 -4.52
N VAL A 301 8.24 -10.54 -5.19
CA VAL A 301 8.76 -9.91 -6.42
C VAL A 301 9.41 -10.95 -7.34
N GLU A 302 9.17 -10.84 -8.65
CA GLU A 302 9.84 -11.69 -9.62
C GLU A 302 11.32 -11.30 -9.79
N CYS A 303 12.19 -12.30 -9.91
CA CYS A 303 13.62 -12.12 -10.12
C CYS A 303 14.12 -12.98 -11.30
N PRO A 304 14.08 -12.45 -12.53
CA PRO A 304 14.59 -13.15 -13.68
C PRO A 304 16.12 -13.21 -13.71
N SER A 305 16.66 -14.16 -14.46
CA SER A 305 18.04 -14.20 -14.89
C SER A 305 18.30 -13.10 -15.93
N PRO A 306 19.43 -12.35 -15.86
CA PRO A 306 20.60 -12.60 -15.02
C PRO A 306 20.59 -11.82 -13.68
N GLN A 307 19.51 -11.14 -13.30
CA GLN A 307 19.50 -10.40 -12.03
C GLN A 307 19.56 -11.36 -10.83
N CYS A 308 18.85 -12.49 -10.89
CA CYS A 308 19.08 -13.66 -10.06
C CYS A 308 19.95 -14.71 -10.77
N ALA A 309 20.51 -15.66 -10.01
CA ALA A 309 21.36 -16.72 -10.57
C ALA A 309 20.57 -17.68 -11.49
N ILE A 310 19.30 -17.85 -11.17
CA ILE A 310 18.28 -18.56 -11.93
C ILE A 310 17.00 -17.73 -11.82
N ASP A 311 16.11 -17.90 -12.78
CA ASP A 311 14.74 -17.39 -12.72
C ASP A 311 14.05 -17.84 -11.42
N SER A 312 13.72 -16.87 -10.56
CA SER A 312 13.13 -17.14 -9.25
C SER A 312 12.12 -16.08 -8.85
N VAL A 313 11.29 -16.39 -7.86
CA VAL A 313 10.41 -15.44 -7.19
C VAL A 313 10.86 -15.32 -5.74
N LEU A 314 10.99 -14.09 -5.25
CA LEU A 314 11.38 -13.81 -3.87
C LEU A 314 10.12 -13.51 -3.05
N PHE A 315 9.85 -14.32 -2.03
CA PHE A 315 8.75 -14.10 -1.08
C PHE A 315 9.30 -13.65 0.27
N PHE A 316 8.75 -12.59 0.83
CA PHE A 316 9.22 -11.97 2.07
C PHE A 316 8.24 -12.26 3.21
N LYS A 317 8.79 -12.69 4.36
CA LYS A 317 8.04 -12.82 5.61
C LYS A 317 8.93 -12.43 6.80
N GLY A 318 8.70 -11.25 7.35
CA GLY A 318 9.55 -10.59 8.32
C GLY A 318 10.94 -10.34 7.75
N LYS A 319 11.94 -11.06 8.24
CA LYS A 319 13.34 -11.01 7.76
C LYS A 319 13.69 -12.17 6.82
N ASP A 320 12.79 -13.15 6.76
CA ASP A 320 12.99 -14.36 5.99
C ASP A 320 12.61 -14.11 4.54
N VAL A 321 13.50 -14.48 3.61
CA VAL A 321 13.27 -14.42 2.17
C VAL A 321 13.31 -15.84 1.61
N TYR A 322 12.24 -16.22 0.93
CA TYR A 322 12.07 -17.52 0.33
C TYR A 322 12.25 -17.38 -1.18
N HIS A 323 13.41 -17.83 -1.67
CA HIS A 323 13.73 -17.96 -3.09
C HIS A 323 13.03 -19.19 -3.66
N TYR A 324 11.89 -18.98 -4.29
CA TYR A 324 11.16 -20.03 -5.01
C TYR A 324 11.66 -20.13 -6.44
N ILE A 325 12.02 -21.33 -6.87
CA ILE A 325 12.46 -21.63 -8.24
C ILE A 325 11.28 -22.31 -8.97
N PRO A 326 10.60 -21.61 -9.91
CA PRO A 326 9.40 -22.14 -10.55
C PRO A 326 9.62 -23.47 -11.30
N GLN A 327 10.75 -23.60 -11.99
CA GLN A 327 11.02 -24.71 -12.91
C GLN A 327 11.04 -26.09 -12.22
N ASN A 328 11.49 -26.13 -10.96
CA ASN A 328 11.60 -27.37 -10.18
C ASN A 328 10.78 -27.33 -8.87
N LYS A 329 10.08 -26.22 -8.60
CA LYS A 329 9.26 -25.98 -7.42
C LYS A 329 10.01 -26.13 -6.10
N THR A 330 11.29 -25.75 -6.06
CA THR A 330 12.09 -25.77 -4.82
C THR A 330 12.15 -24.39 -4.17
N VAL A 331 12.23 -24.37 -2.84
CA VAL A 331 12.39 -23.14 -2.05
C VAL A 331 13.70 -23.17 -1.31
N HIS A 332 14.46 -22.08 -1.40
CA HIS A 332 15.63 -21.82 -0.57
C HIS A 332 15.33 -20.63 0.34
N LYS A 333 15.61 -20.78 1.63
CA LYS A 333 15.41 -19.72 2.61
C LYS A 333 16.73 -18.96 2.83
N GLU A 334 16.69 -17.66 2.70
CA GLU A 334 17.77 -16.73 3.01
C GLU A 334 17.28 -15.71 4.06
N ASP A 335 18.21 -15.16 4.85
CA ASP A 335 17.91 -14.08 5.80
C ASP A 335 18.42 -12.78 5.18
N PHE A 336 17.49 -11.94 4.71
CA PHE A 336 17.83 -10.57 4.38
C PHE A 336 17.55 -9.75 5.64
N THR A 337 18.53 -8.92 6.03
CA THR A 337 18.32 -7.92 7.10
C THR A 337 17.34 -6.79 6.70
N LEU A 338 16.56 -7.00 5.63
CA LEU A 338 15.55 -6.13 5.08
C LEU A 338 14.16 -6.60 5.54
N ASN A 339 13.44 -5.72 6.23
CA ASN A 339 12.02 -5.94 6.57
C ASN A 339 11.18 -5.04 5.67
N CYS A 340 10.63 -5.58 4.58
CA CYS A 340 9.91 -4.83 3.56
C CYS A 340 8.40 -4.95 3.77
N THR A 341 7.67 -3.85 3.67
CA THR A 341 6.19 -3.86 3.67
C THR A 341 5.61 -4.12 2.29
N SER A 342 6.41 -3.88 1.25
CA SER A 342 6.15 -4.31 -0.11
C SER A 342 7.45 -4.28 -0.88
N THR A 343 7.52 -5.07 -1.94
CA THR A 343 8.65 -5.10 -2.87
C THR A 343 8.16 -4.78 -4.26
N PHE A 344 9.05 -4.23 -5.07
CA PHE A 344 8.72 -3.73 -6.38
C PHE A 344 9.92 -3.91 -7.29
N ARG A 345 9.75 -4.66 -8.37
CA ARG A 345 10.71 -4.67 -9.47
C ARG A 345 10.24 -3.65 -10.51
N PHE A 346 11.16 -2.78 -10.92
CA PHE A 346 10.88 -1.78 -11.94
C PHE A 346 12.14 -1.47 -12.71
N MET A 347 12.06 -1.56 -14.05
CA MET A 347 13.19 -1.33 -14.96
C MET A 347 14.46 -2.10 -14.51
N GLU A 348 14.32 -3.39 -14.18
CA GLU A 348 15.42 -4.29 -13.74
C GLU A 348 16.04 -3.96 -12.37
N HIS A 349 15.38 -3.16 -11.55
CA HIS A 349 15.83 -2.83 -10.21
C HIS A 349 14.82 -3.27 -9.16
N PHE A 350 15.35 -3.67 -8.00
CA PHE A 350 14.59 -4.24 -6.91
C PHE A 350 14.51 -3.25 -5.77
N TYR A 351 13.29 -2.92 -5.37
CA TYR A 351 13.01 -1.92 -4.36
C TYR A 351 12.24 -2.57 -3.21
N CYS A 352 12.68 -2.26 -2.01
CA CYS A 352 12.05 -2.65 -0.75
C CYS A 352 11.41 -1.39 -0.15
N PHE A 353 10.09 -1.36 -0.06
CA PHE A 353 9.35 -0.29 0.59
C PHE A 353 9.24 -0.55 2.09
N ARG A 354 9.29 0.54 2.87
CA ARG A 354 9.08 0.59 4.32
C ARG A 354 8.36 1.89 4.64
N GLY A 355 7.06 1.82 4.90
CA GLY A 355 6.23 3.02 4.96
C GLY A 355 6.24 3.78 3.63
N HIS A 356 6.42 5.09 3.71
CA HIS A 356 6.55 5.98 2.54
C HIS A 356 8.00 6.12 2.03
N LYS A 357 8.90 5.23 2.44
CA LYS A 357 10.29 5.21 2.01
C LYS A 357 10.63 3.92 1.28
N PHE A 358 11.69 3.96 0.48
CA PHE A 358 12.17 2.77 -0.21
C PHE A 358 13.69 2.68 -0.21
N SER A 359 14.20 1.45 -0.30
CA SER A 359 15.61 1.12 -0.49
C SER A 359 15.77 0.26 -1.73
N LYS A 360 16.74 0.58 -2.59
CA LYS A 360 17.14 -0.33 -3.67
C LYS A 360 18.05 -1.41 -3.11
N PHE A 361 17.77 -2.68 -3.39
CA PHE A 361 18.57 -3.80 -2.90
C PHE A 361 19.06 -4.70 -4.04
N ASN A 362 20.12 -5.47 -3.77
CA ASN A 362 20.57 -6.55 -4.63
C ASN A 362 19.73 -7.81 -4.34
N PRO A 363 19.02 -8.36 -5.33
CA PRO A 363 18.13 -9.50 -5.10
C PRO A 363 18.85 -10.82 -4.77
N ARG A 364 20.16 -10.90 -4.94
CA ARG A 364 20.97 -12.09 -4.59
C ARG A 364 21.59 -12.03 -3.20
N THR A 365 21.76 -10.83 -2.63
CA THR A 365 22.51 -10.64 -1.37
C THR A 365 21.73 -9.86 -0.33
N GLY A 366 20.63 -9.20 -0.70
CA GLY A 366 19.90 -8.28 0.16
C GLY A 366 20.63 -6.95 0.44
N GLU A 367 21.83 -6.73 -0.13
CA GLU A 367 22.61 -5.51 0.15
C GLU A 367 21.96 -4.27 -0.45
N VAL A 368 21.92 -3.19 0.34
CA VAL A 368 21.43 -1.86 -0.08
C VAL A 368 22.63 -0.95 -0.32
N ASN A 369 22.83 -0.56 -1.58
CA ASN A 369 23.94 0.30 -1.99
C ASN A 369 23.45 1.70 -2.35
N GLY A 370 24.21 2.72 -1.94
CA GLY A 370 23.92 4.14 -2.19
C GLY A 370 23.18 4.85 -1.05
N LYS A 371 22.76 6.09 -1.30
CA LYS A 371 22.07 6.93 -0.30
C LYS A 371 20.60 6.51 -0.17
N TYR A 372 20.33 5.58 0.73
CA TYR A 372 19.00 5.05 1.07
C TYR A 372 18.77 5.07 2.59
N PRO A 373 17.51 5.05 3.06
CA PRO A 373 16.27 5.01 2.29
C PRO A 373 15.92 6.36 1.65
N LYS A 374 15.24 6.32 0.50
CA LYS A 374 14.73 7.49 -0.24
C LYS A 374 13.23 7.64 -0.06
N GLU A 375 12.71 8.82 -0.32
CA GLU A 375 11.30 9.16 -0.15
C GLU A 375 10.47 8.74 -1.38
N ALA A 376 9.48 7.84 -1.21
CA ALA A 376 8.71 7.26 -2.31
C ALA A 376 7.83 8.26 -3.09
N ARG A 377 7.31 9.31 -2.43
CA ARG A 377 6.55 10.40 -3.05
C ARG A 377 7.38 11.22 -4.04
N GLY A 378 8.70 11.21 -3.87
CA GLY A 378 9.62 11.77 -4.84
C GLY A 378 9.78 10.92 -6.09
N TYR A 379 9.72 9.60 -5.98
CA TYR A 379 10.19 8.74 -7.06
C TYR A 379 9.04 7.99 -7.73
N PHE A 380 8.18 7.36 -6.92
CA PHE A 380 7.12 6.47 -7.39
C PHE A 380 5.71 7.05 -7.26
N MET A 381 5.50 8.10 -6.45
CA MET A 381 4.18 8.77 -6.37
C MET A 381 4.16 10.18 -7.00
N LYS A 382 5.33 10.65 -7.47
CA LYS A 382 5.56 11.94 -8.15
C LYS A 382 4.69 13.10 -7.64
N CYS A 383 4.70 13.31 -6.33
CA CYS A 383 3.94 14.36 -5.67
C CYS A 383 4.64 15.72 -5.78
N SER A 384 3.86 16.80 -5.90
CA SER A 384 4.36 18.17 -5.79
C SER A 384 4.77 18.48 -4.34
N LYS A 385 6.00 18.98 -4.14
CA LYS A 385 6.59 19.48 -2.87
C LYS A 385 6.04 18.84 -1.57
N PHE A 386 6.62 17.71 -1.16
CA PHE A 386 6.25 16.97 0.05
C PHE A 386 7.32 17.05 1.17
N GLY A 387 8.32 17.94 1.04
CA GLY A 387 9.34 18.19 2.05
C GLY A 387 10.27 19.36 1.70
N ALA A 388 10.95 19.93 2.71
CA ALA A 388 11.92 21.03 2.52
C ALA A 388 13.26 20.58 1.89
N ASP A 389 13.59 19.29 2.03
CA ASP A 389 14.82 18.66 1.53
C ASP A 389 14.62 17.84 0.25
N SER A 390 13.51 18.01 -0.48
CA SER A 390 13.35 17.32 -1.76
C SER A 390 14.31 17.93 -2.77
N ASP A 391 15.49 17.33 -2.91
CA ASP A 391 16.42 17.63 -4.00
C ASP A 391 15.75 17.20 -5.31
N HIS A 392 14.99 18.12 -5.88
CA HIS A 392 14.29 17.95 -7.13
C HIS A 392 15.27 17.61 -8.25
N LEU A 393 16.53 18.07 -8.19
CA LEU A 393 17.53 17.75 -9.20
C LEU A 393 17.97 16.29 -9.07
N GLU A 394 18.28 15.77 -7.89
CA GLU A 394 18.58 14.32 -7.72
C GLU A 394 17.40 13.43 -8.11
N ARG A 395 16.17 13.85 -7.77
CA ARG A 395 14.95 13.19 -8.23
C ARG A 395 14.86 13.23 -9.74
N GLU A 396 15.02 14.38 -10.38
CA GLU A 396 14.91 14.48 -11.83
C GLU A 396 16.04 13.73 -12.54
N ARG A 397 17.26 13.83 -12.03
CA ARG A 397 18.45 13.18 -12.58
C ARG A 397 18.42 11.66 -12.44
N CYS A 398 17.98 11.15 -11.28
CA CYS A 398 18.19 9.75 -10.89
C CYS A 398 16.92 8.97 -10.53
N SER A 399 15.73 9.58 -10.49
CA SER A 399 14.48 8.80 -10.45
C SER A 399 14.27 8.19 -11.83
N ARG A 400 14.33 6.86 -11.89
CA ARG A 400 14.18 6.10 -13.12
C ARG A 400 12.76 6.25 -13.64
N VAL A 401 12.61 7.21 -14.53
CA VAL A 401 11.46 7.45 -15.37
C VAL A 401 12.06 7.49 -16.77
N HIS A 402 11.44 6.80 -17.71
CA HIS A 402 11.71 6.96 -19.13
C HIS A 402 11.83 8.46 -19.49
N LEU A 403 12.62 8.77 -20.51
CA LEU A 403 12.64 10.11 -21.07
C LEU A 403 11.55 10.19 -22.14
N ASP A 404 10.70 11.21 -22.04
CA ASP A 404 9.65 11.43 -23.03
C ASP A 404 10.25 12.05 -24.29
N ALA A 405 11.21 12.97 -24.12
CA ALA A 405 11.88 13.61 -25.24
C ALA A 405 13.30 14.06 -24.84
N ILE A 406 14.22 14.14 -25.79
CA ILE A 406 15.56 14.65 -25.56
C ILE A 406 16.13 15.31 -26.82
N THR A 407 16.85 16.43 -26.66
CA THR A 407 17.61 17.05 -27.75
C THR A 407 18.87 17.72 -27.19
N SER A 408 19.80 18.05 -28.07
CA SER A 408 20.85 19.03 -27.80
C SER A 408 20.57 20.31 -28.61
N ASP A 409 20.87 21.49 -28.05
CA ASP A 409 20.85 22.75 -28.79
C ASP A 409 22.17 22.99 -29.54
N ASP A 410 22.22 24.07 -30.33
CA ASP A 410 23.39 24.41 -31.16
C ASP A 410 24.63 24.76 -30.31
N ALA A 411 24.45 25.06 -29.01
CA ALA A 411 25.52 25.29 -28.05
C ALA A 411 25.93 24.02 -27.29
N GLY A 412 25.36 22.86 -27.64
CA GLY A 412 25.67 21.58 -27.01
C GLY A 412 24.95 21.34 -25.69
N ASN A 413 24.04 22.22 -25.26
CA ASN A 413 23.27 21.99 -24.04
C ASN A 413 22.21 20.92 -24.31
N ILE A 414 22.15 19.91 -23.45
CA ILE A 414 21.17 18.83 -23.54
C ILE A 414 19.92 19.23 -22.76
N TYR A 415 18.75 19.03 -23.37
CA TYR A 415 17.44 19.16 -22.75
C TYR A 415 16.77 17.80 -22.77
N ALA A 416 16.51 17.25 -21.59
CA ALA A 416 15.82 15.97 -21.41
C ALA A 416 14.49 16.20 -20.68
N PHE A 417 13.38 15.77 -21.28
CA PHE A 417 12.01 16.00 -20.82
C PHE A 417 11.41 14.72 -20.24
N ARG A 418 10.62 14.90 -19.18
CA ARG A 418 10.00 13.80 -18.42
C ARG A 418 8.81 14.28 -17.59
N GLY A 419 7.61 13.81 -17.92
CA GLY A 419 6.35 14.36 -17.43
C GLY A 419 6.35 15.88 -17.55
N HIS A 420 6.00 16.57 -16.46
CA HIS A 420 5.93 18.04 -16.41
C HIS A 420 7.30 18.73 -16.13
N HIS A 421 8.41 18.01 -16.20
CA HIS A 421 9.74 18.52 -15.84
C HIS A 421 10.74 18.35 -16.99
N TYR A 422 11.81 19.12 -16.92
CA TYR A 422 12.97 18.95 -17.79
C TYR A 422 14.27 19.07 -16.98
N ILE A 423 15.30 18.42 -17.49
CA ILE A 423 16.68 18.51 -17.04
C ILE A 423 17.45 19.21 -18.15
N ARG A 424 18.25 20.20 -17.78
CA ARG A 424 19.20 20.84 -18.68
C ARG A 424 20.61 20.57 -18.22
N GLU A 425 21.38 19.95 -19.09
CA GLU A 425 22.83 19.77 -18.94
C GLU A 425 23.53 20.80 -19.81
N PHE A 426 24.37 21.61 -19.18
CA PHE A 426 25.23 22.55 -19.88
C PHE A 426 26.48 21.83 -20.38
N GLU A 427 27.14 22.37 -21.41
CA GLU A 427 28.39 21.82 -21.96
C GLU A 427 29.50 21.62 -20.90
N ASN A 428 29.43 22.35 -19.78
CA ASN A 428 30.36 22.22 -18.64
C ASN A 428 29.95 21.17 -17.60
N ASP A 429 29.09 20.22 -17.97
CA ASP A 429 28.52 19.16 -17.13
C ASP A 429 27.68 19.67 -15.93
N THR A 430 27.29 20.96 -15.93
CA THR A 430 26.38 21.48 -14.91
C THR A 430 24.96 21.05 -15.22
N LEU A 431 24.27 20.46 -14.24
CA LEU A 431 22.88 20.02 -14.38
C LEU A 431 21.94 20.95 -13.61
N THR A 432 20.86 21.33 -14.26
CA THR A 432 19.74 22.05 -13.66
C THR A 432 18.43 21.33 -13.99
N SER A 433 17.40 21.56 -13.18
CA SER A 433 16.06 21.03 -13.43
C SER A 433 15.01 22.10 -13.22
N GLY A 434 13.93 22.01 -13.98
CA GLY A 434 12.81 22.94 -13.90
C GLY A 434 11.51 22.30 -14.35
N THR A 435 10.41 23.04 -14.20
CA THR A 435 9.12 22.62 -14.76
C THR A 435 8.97 23.14 -16.18
N ILE A 436 8.35 22.35 -17.06
CA ILE A 436 8.13 22.74 -18.45
C ILE A 436 7.32 24.04 -18.50
N GLU A 437 6.23 24.13 -17.73
CA GLU A 437 5.38 25.31 -17.64
C GLU A 437 6.15 26.60 -17.26
N SER A 438 7.14 26.49 -16.38
CA SER A 438 7.94 27.66 -15.97
C SER A 438 8.91 28.14 -17.05
N ALA A 439 9.43 27.23 -17.87
CA ALA A 439 10.48 27.52 -18.84
C ALA A 439 9.91 27.77 -20.25
N PHE A 440 8.81 27.08 -20.59
CA PHE A 440 8.18 27.06 -21.90
C PHE A 440 6.73 27.54 -21.76
N LYS A 441 6.53 28.85 -21.89
CA LYS A 441 5.19 29.46 -21.78
C LYS A 441 4.22 28.80 -22.77
N GLU A 442 2.97 28.63 -22.33
CA GLU A 442 1.86 28.01 -23.08
C GLU A 442 1.96 26.48 -23.24
N LEU A 443 3.04 25.85 -22.78
CA LEU A 443 3.21 24.40 -22.74
C LEU A 443 3.11 23.88 -21.30
N HIS A 444 1.99 23.25 -20.97
CA HIS A 444 1.63 22.88 -19.59
C HIS A 444 1.74 21.36 -19.29
N SER A 445 2.29 20.55 -20.19
CA SER A 445 2.49 19.12 -19.92
C SER A 445 3.77 18.55 -20.54
N ASP A 446 3.87 17.22 -20.49
CA ASP A 446 4.80 16.37 -21.21
C ASP A 446 4.94 16.69 -22.71
N VAL A 447 6.03 16.19 -23.26
CA VAL A 447 6.53 16.47 -24.60
C VAL A 447 6.81 15.13 -25.26
N ASP A 448 6.13 14.83 -26.36
CA ASP A 448 6.24 13.53 -27.03
C ASP A 448 7.54 13.44 -27.85
N ALA A 449 8.00 14.56 -28.42
CA ALA A 449 9.24 14.61 -29.18
C ALA A 449 9.80 16.03 -29.22
N VAL A 450 11.12 16.16 -29.31
CA VAL A 450 11.80 17.45 -29.38
C VAL A 450 13.05 17.37 -30.25
N PHE A 451 13.29 18.41 -31.05
CA PHE A 451 14.55 18.58 -31.77
C PHE A 451 14.96 20.05 -31.81
N SER A 452 16.27 20.30 -31.90
CA SER A 452 16.81 21.65 -32.17
C SER A 452 17.03 21.85 -33.66
N TYR A 453 16.71 23.05 -34.16
CA TYR A 453 17.12 23.51 -35.48
C TYR A 453 17.23 25.03 -35.53
N ASN A 454 18.35 25.54 -36.04
CA ASN A 454 18.64 26.98 -36.17
C ASN A 454 18.37 27.77 -34.88
N ASN A 455 18.91 27.29 -33.76
CA ASN A 455 18.77 27.87 -32.42
C ASN A 455 17.31 28.00 -31.92
N HIS A 456 16.44 27.12 -32.39
CA HIS A 456 15.08 26.96 -31.91
C HIS A 456 14.81 25.52 -31.48
N LEU A 457 14.05 25.37 -30.40
CA LEU A 457 13.54 24.09 -29.94
C LEU A 457 12.16 23.86 -30.53
N TYR A 458 12.03 22.81 -31.34
CA TYR A 458 10.78 22.33 -31.91
C TYR A 458 10.23 21.25 -30.98
N MET A 459 9.17 21.57 -30.24
CA MET A 459 8.58 20.70 -29.24
C MET A 459 7.22 20.20 -29.72
N ILE A 460 7.04 18.89 -29.75
CA ILE A 460 5.82 18.24 -30.25
C ILE A 460 5.07 17.66 -29.05
N LYS A 461 3.78 17.96 -29.01
CA LYS A 461 2.84 17.38 -28.05
C LYS A 461 1.52 17.09 -28.75
N ASP A 462 1.07 15.85 -28.68
CA ASP A 462 -0.09 15.30 -29.35
C ASP A 462 -0.05 15.56 -30.87
N LYS A 463 -0.78 16.58 -31.32
CA LYS A 463 -0.88 17.02 -32.71
C LYS A 463 -0.37 18.44 -32.91
N GLN A 464 0.15 19.06 -31.86
CA GLN A 464 0.63 20.43 -31.85
C GLN A 464 2.15 20.45 -31.82
N LEU A 465 2.71 21.41 -32.55
CA LEU A 465 4.12 21.71 -32.59
C LEU A 465 4.31 23.15 -32.12
N TYR A 466 5.18 23.32 -31.13
CA TYR A 466 5.59 24.58 -30.54
C TYR A 466 7.02 24.85 -30.96
N VAL A 467 7.36 26.11 -31.25
CA VAL A 467 8.73 26.49 -31.57
C VAL A 467 9.18 27.60 -30.63
N TYR A 468 10.20 27.30 -29.84
CA TYR A 468 10.77 28.23 -28.88
C TYR A 468 12.15 28.69 -29.33
N LYS A 469 12.40 29.99 -29.28
CA LYS A 469 13.75 30.52 -29.37
C LYS A 469 14.51 30.20 -28.08
N VAL A 470 15.71 29.60 -28.22
CA VAL A 470 16.57 29.29 -27.08
C VAL A 470 17.00 30.59 -26.36
N GLY A 471 16.82 30.65 -25.04
CA GLY A 471 17.11 31.82 -24.21
C GLY A 471 16.62 31.65 -22.77
N GLU A 472 16.98 32.58 -21.88
CA GLU A 472 16.49 32.61 -20.50
C GLU A 472 15.70 33.90 -20.27
N PRO A 473 14.36 33.88 -20.33
CA PRO A 473 13.47 32.73 -20.60
C PRO A 473 13.35 32.37 -22.09
N HIS A 474 12.94 31.13 -22.38
CA HIS A 474 12.61 30.72 -23.74
C HIS A 474 11.38 31.50 -24.24
N THR A 475 11.41 31.89 -25.52
CA THR A 475 10.35 32.70 -26.12
C THR A 475 9.63 31.92 -27.21
N LEU A 476 8.32 31.70 -27.06
CA LEU A 476 7.49 31.08 -28.09
C LEU A 476 7.47 31.98 -29.33
N LEU A 477 7.74 31.39 -30.50
CA LEU A 477 7.69 32.12 -31.76
C LEU A 477 6.25 32.50 -32.12
N ALA A 478 6.08 33.70 -32.68
CA ALA A 478 4.79 34.17 -33.15
C ALA A 478 4.21 33.23 -34.23
N GLY A 479 2.93 32.88 -34.09
CA GLY A 479 2.24 31.96 -34.99
C GLY A 479 2.33 30.49 -34.60
N TYR A 480 2.91 30.17 -33.45
CA TYR A 480 2.85 28.85 -32.82
C TYR A 480 1.95 28.87 -31.57
N PRO A 481 1.38 27.71 -31.16
CA PRO A 481 1.53 26.39 -31.79
C PRO A 481 0.81 26.24 -33.13
N LYS A 482 1.34 25.37 -33.99
CA LYS A 482 0.70 24.91 -35.23
C LYS A 482 0.44 23.41 -35.17
N THR A 483 -0.33 22.86 -36.09
CA THR A 483 -0.42 21.40 -36.16
C THR A 483 0.85 20.79 -36.75
N VAL A 484 1.21 19.58 -36.30
CA VAL A 484 2.37 18.83 -36.84
C VAL A 484 2.24 18.63 -38.36
N LYS A 485 1.01 18.43 -38.84
CA LYS A 485 0.73 18.28 -40.27
C LYS A 485 1.03 19.54 -41.07
N GLU A 486 0.65 20.71 -40.56
CA GLU A 486 0.92 21.98 -41.23
C GLU A 486 2.41 22.31 -41.26
N GLU A 487 3.14 22.00 -40.18
CA GLU A 487 4.53 22.43 -40.02
C GLU A 487 5.56 21.41 -40.54
N LEU A 488 5.27 20.11 -40.45
CA LEU A 488 6.19 19.03 -40.85
C LEU A 488 5.64 18.14 -41.99
N GLY A 489 4.39 18.33 -42.41
CA GLY A 489 3.79 17.54 -43.49
C GLY A 489 3.47 16.09 -43.10
N ILE A 490 3.40 15.78 -41.81
CA ILE A 490 3.09 14.44 -41.27
C ILE A 490 2.06 14.52 -40.15
N GLU A 491 1.19 13.52 -40.06
CA GLU A 491 0.24 13.41 -38.95
C GLU A 491 0.85 12.66 -37.77
N GLY A 492 0.58 13.12 -36.54
CA GLY A 492 0.96 12.42 -35.31
C GLY A 492 0.20 11.09 -35.10
N PRO A 493 0.45 10.37 -34.00
CA PRO A 493 1.44 10.68 -32.95
C PRO A 493 2.89 10.52 -33.45
N ILE A 494 3.82 11.26 -32.84
CA ILE A 494 5.26 11.22 -33.13
C ILE A 494 5.97 10.72 -31.87
N ASP A 495 6.79 9.68 -31.98
CA ASP A 495 7.45 9.07 -30.82
C ASP A 495 8.85 9.64 -30.58
N ALA A 496 9.54 10.11 -31.62
CA ALA A 496 10.83 10.78 -31.47
C ALA A 496 11.12 11.67 -32.69
N ALA A 497 11.94 12.70 -32.50
CA ALA A 497 12.42 13.54 -33.58
C ALA A 497 13.84 14.01 -33.29
N PHE A 498 14.70 14.06 -34.31
CA PHE A 498 16.06 14.58 -34.15
C PHE A 498 16.61 15.14 -35.45
N VAL A 499 17.56 16.07 -35.33
CA VAL A 499 18.35 16.63 -36.44
C VAL A 499 19.82 16.36 -36.12
N CYS A 500 20.59 15.86 -37.08
CA CYS A 500 22.03 15.69 -36.95
C CYS A 500 22.78 16.93 -37.45
N GLN A 501 24.01 17.14 -36.94
CA GLN A 501 24.82 18.30 -37.31
C GLN A 501 25.00 18.42 -38.82
N ASP A 502 24.95 19.65 -39.31
CA ASP A 502 25.11 20.06 -40.72
C ASP A 502 24.02 19.56 -41.69
N ASP A 503 22.94 18.96 -41.19
CA ASP A 503 21.83 18.49 -42.00
C ASP A 503 20.55 19.32 -41.76
N HIS A 504 19.89 19.73 -42.83
CA HIS A 504 18.58 20.40 -42.77
C HIS A 504 17.43 19.39 -42.67
N ILE A 505 17.73 18.10 -42.49
CA ILE A 505 16.76 17.03 -42.38
C ILE A 505 16.41 16.75 -40.90
N ALA A 506 15.14 16.91 -40.57
CA ALA A 506 14.57 16.33 -39.37
C ALA A 506 14.17 14.87 -39.64
N HIS A 507 14.69 13.97 -38.82
CA HIS A 507 14.29 12.57 -38.81
C HIS A 507 13.16 12.38 -37.80
N ILE A 508 11.99 11.97 -38.29
CA ILE A 508 10.77 11.84 -37.51
C ILE A 508 10.43 10.35 -37.35
N VAL A 509 10.40 9.86 -36.12
CA VAL A 509 10.06 8.48 -35.79
C VAL A 509 8.58 8.38 -35.44
N LYS A 510 7.88 7.45 -36.10
CA LYS A 510 6.48 7.15 -35.88
C LYS A 510 6.25 5.63 -35.94
N GLY A 511 5.95 5.05 -34.79
CA GLY A 511 5.87 3.62 -34.54
C GLY A 511 7.18 2.92 -34.90
N ARG A 512 7.14 2.12 -35.97
CA ARG A 512 8.29 1.38 -36.48
C ARG A 512 8.92 2.01 -37.71
N ASP A 513 8.48 3.19 -38.09
CA ASP A 513 8.93 3.87 -39.30
C ASP A 513 9.63 5.18 -38.95
N ILE A 514 10.60 5.56 -39.78
CA ILE A 514 11.25 6.87 -39.75
C ILE A 514 10.99 7.60 -41.07
N TYR A 515 10.84 8.91 -40.99
CA TYR A 515 10.59 9.81 -42.11
C TYR A 515 11.61 10.94 -42.11
N ASP A 516 11.93 11.45 -43.29
CA ASP A 516 12.78 12.63 -43.44
C ASP A 516 11.95 13.84 -43.82
N VAL A 517 12.15 14.95 -43.10
CA VAL A 517 11.52 16.23 -43.37
C VAL A 517 12.62 17.27 -43.60
N ASP A 518 12.70 17.81 -44.81
CA ASP A 518 13.61 18.92 -45.12
C ASP A 518 13.05 20.22 -44.51
N LEU A 519 13.77 20.74 -43.52
CA LEU A 519 13.41 21.93 -42.76
C LEU A 519 13.66 23.24 -43.54
N SER A 520 14.44 23.18 -44.62
CA SER A 520 14.82 24.34 -45.44
C SER A 520 13.78 24.72 -46.50
N VAL A 521 12.82 23.84 -46.78
CA VAL A 521 11.77 24.05 -47.79
C VAL A 521 10.42 24.35 -47.15
N THR A 522 9.53 25.02 -47.90
CA THR A 522 8.15 25.28 -47.47
C THR A 522 7.22 25.20 -48.69
N PRO A 523 6.13 24.41 -48.66
CA PRO A 523 5.66 23.58 -47.55
C PRO A 523 6.57 22.37 -47.31
N ARG A 524 6.68 21.96 -46.04
CA ARG A 524 7.43 20.76 -45.65
C ARG A 524 6.62 19.51 -45.94
N VAL A 525 7.29 18.45 -46.36
CA VAL A 525 6.67 17.16 -46.67
C VAL A 525 7.54 16.05 -46.07
N ALA A 526 6.91 15.11 -45.38
CA ALA A 526 7.59 13.90 -44.93
C ALA A 526 7.83 12.94 -46.09
N THR A 527 9.08 12.58 -46.29
CA THR A 527 9.55 11.73 -47.39
C THR A 527 10.41 10.58 -46.86
N ASN A 528 10.90 9.74 -47.78
CA ASN A 528 11.87 8.68 -47.51
C ASN A 528 11.51 7.78 -46.31
N LYS A 529 10.25 7.34 -46.24
CA LYS A 529 9.78 6.40 -45.22
C LYS A 529 10.66 5.14 -45.20
N ARG A 530 11.25 4.81 -44.05
CA ARG A 530 12.04 3.58 -43.85
C ARG A 530 11.65 2.86 -42.55
N PRO A 531 11.57 1.52 -42.54
CA PRO A 531 11.32 0.77 -41.33
C PRO A 531 12.56 0.68 -40.44
N ILE A 532 12.38 0.78 -39.12
CA ILE A 532 13.41 0.55 -38.10
C ILE A 532 13.52 -0.96 -37.86
N ALA A 533 14.72 -1.51 -38.10
CA ALA A 533 14.93 -2.95 -38.05
C ALA A 533 15.08 -3.51 -36.62
N VAL A 534 15.74 -2.78 -35.71
CA VAL A 534 16.15 -3.30 -34.39
C VAL A 534 15.09 -3.11 -33.31
N PHE A 535 14.34 -2.00 -33.33
CA PHE A 535 13.41 -1.63 -32.26
C PHE A 535 11.96 -1.72 -32.71
N LYS A 536 11.10 -2.24 -31.82
CA LYS A 536 9.63 -2.24 -32.02
C LYS A 536 9.00 -0.90 -31.65
N LYS A 537 9.58 -0.20 -30.68
CA LYS A 537 9.19 1.12 -30.20
C LYS A 537 10.45 1.87 -29.79
N VAL A 538 10.47 3.17 -30.06
CA VAL A 538 11.50 4.11 -29.62
C VAL A 538 10.80 5.13 -28.74
N ASP A 539 11.35 5.43 -27.57
CA ASP A 539 10.74 6.40 -26.66
C ASP A 539 11.24 7.81 -26.95
N SER A 540 12.49 7.96 -27.38
CA SER A 540 13.07 9.23 -27.80
C SER A 540 14.38 9.01 -28.55
N ALA A 541 14.87 10.02 -29.27
CA ALA A 541 16.17 9.98 -29.91
C ALA A 541 16.75 11.40 -30.03
N MET A 542 18.07 11.51 -29.96
CA MET A 542 18.78 12.75 -30.26
C MET A 542 20.03 12.47 -31.09
N CYS A 543 20.51 13.49 -31.79
CA CYS A 543 21.81 13.44 -32.44
C CYS A 543 22.80 14.36 -31.72
N GLY A 544 24.03 13.90 -31.62
CA GLY A 544 25.15 14.68 -31.08
C GLY A 544 26.43 14.39 -31.87
N PRO A 545 27.59 14.82 -31.35
CA PRO A 545 28.88 14.66 -32.05
C PRO A 545 29.25 13.21 -32.37
N ASP A 546 28.81 12.25 -31.53
CA ASP A 546 29.08 10.82 -31.67
C ASP A 546 28.03 10.08 -32.54
N GLY A 547 27.12 10.81 -33.18
CA GLY A 547 26.00 10.26 -33.95
C GLY A 547 24.67 10.25 -33.18
N VAL A 548 23.84 9.24 -33.44
CA VAL A 548 22.47 9.13 -32.93
C VAL A 548 22.46 8.33 -31.64
N LYS A 549 21.88 8.90 -30.58
CA LYS A 549 21.52 8.20 -29.34
C LYS A 549 20.02 7.93 -29.37
N VAL A 550 19.64 6.65 -29.31
CA VAL A 550 18.25 6.19 -29.32
C VAL A 550 17.91 5.69 -27.93
N ILE A 551 16.85 6.22 -27.32
CA ILE A 551 16.42 5.91 -25.97
C ILE A 551 15.25 4.93 -26.03
N VAL A 552 15.35 3.84 -25.27
CA VAL A 552 14.30 2.84 -25.08
C VAL A 552 14.32 2.40 -23.61
N GLY A 553 13.26 2.73 -22.88
CA GLY A 553 13.14 2.52 -21.44
C GLY A 553 14.21 3.25 -20.65
N SER A 554 15.00 2.50 -19.88
CA SER A 554 16.11 3.01 -19.05
C SER A 554 17.46 3.02 -19.78
N HIS A 555 17.47 2.60 -21.05
CA HIS A 555 18.68 2.40 -21.83
C HIS A 555 18.74 3.34 -23.03
N PHE A 556 19.96 3.64 -23.47
CA PHE A 556 20.19 4.23 -24.77
C PHE A 556 21.22 3.46 -25.58
N TYR A 557 21.08 3.55 -26.89
CA TYR A 557 21.89 2.85 -27.87
C TYR A 557 22.54 3.87 -28.79
N LYS A 558 23.84 3.73 -29.03
CA LYS A 558 24.61 4.63 -29.88
C LYS A 558 24.72 4.06 -31.29
N PHE A 559 24.43 4.90 -32.28
CA PHE A 559 24.64 4.62 -33.71
C PHE A 559 25.46 5.75 -34.32
N ALA A 560 26.49 5.42 -35.11
CA ALA A 560 27.34 6.46 -35.68
C ALA A 560 26.64 7.33 -36.74
N SER A 561 25.47 6.93 -37.24
CA SER A 561 24.67 7.73 -38.19
C SER A 561 23.19 7.33 -38.20
N PRO A 562 22.29 8.19 -38.74
CA PRO A 562 20.88 7.84 -38.94
C PRO A 562 20.69 6.59 -39.82
N MET A 563 21.56 6.41 -40.82
CA MET A 563 21.50 5.23 -41.70
C MET A 563 21.81 3.94 -40.93
N LEU A 564 22.81 3.94 -40.05
CA LEU A 564 23.12 2.77 -39.22
C LEU A 564 22.01 2.47 -38.21
N PHE A 565 21.38 3.51 -37.65
CA PHE A 565 20.22 3.32 -36.79
C PHE A 565 19.08 2.58 -37.50
N VAL A 566 18.75 2.97 -38.73
CA VAL A 566 17.64 2.39 -39.48
C VAL A 566 17.98 0.99 -40.03
N ALA A 567 19.20 0.81 -40.55
CA ALA A 567 19.59 -0.38 -41.30
C ALA A 567 20.26 -1.48 -40.46
N SER A 568 20.72 -1.18 -39.24
CA SER A 568 21.37 -2.19 -38.40
C SER A 568 20.44 -3.36 -38.13
N ARG A 569 20.99 -4.58 -38.12
CA ARG A 569 20.27 -5.80 -37.70
C ARG A 569 20.75 -6.34 -36.36
N ALA A 570 21.83 -5.77 -35.84
CA ALA A 570 22.39 -6.13 -34.55
C ALA A 570 22.12 -4.99 -33.55
N MET A 571 21.66 -5.35 -32.35
CA MET A 571 21.45 -4.40 -31.27
C MET A 571 22.81 -3.98 -30.70
N PRO A 572 23.14 -2.67 -30.67
CA PRO A 572 24.35 -2.19 -30.02
C PRO A 572 24.35 -2.50 -28.52
N GLN A 573 25.51 -2.38 -27.88
CA GLN A 573 25.60 -2.51 -26.43
C GLN A 573 24.69 -1.44 -25.76
N PRO A 574 23.81 -1.83 -24.83
CA PRO A 574 22.97 -0.88 -24.12
C PRO A 574 23.81 -0.08 -23.10
N HIS A 575 23.58 1.22 -23.06
CA HIS A 575 24.10 2.13 -22.03
C HIS A 575 22.96 2.56 -21.11
N LYS A 576 23.24 2.77 -19.82
CA LYS A 576 22.21 3.17 -18.85
C LYS A 576 22.04 4.68 -18.91
N VAL A 577 20.84 5.17 -19.20
CA VAL A 577 20.54 6.61 -19.22
C VAL A 577 20.94 7.27 -17.89
N SER A 578 20.53 6.69 -16.76
CA SER A 578 20.82 7.28 -15.44
C SER A 578 22.32 7.41 -15.14
N ARG A 579 23.14 6.44 -15.55
CA ARG A 579 24.57 6.42 -15.21
C ARG A 579 25.40 7.13 -16.28
N ASP A 580 25.18 6.77 -17.53
CA ASP A 580 26.06 7.13 -18.65
C ASP A 580 25.63 8.45 -19.31
N LEU A 581 24.40 8.95 -19.06
CA LEU A 581 23.97 10.29 -19.49
C LEU A 581 23.89 11.28 -18.32
N PHE A 582 23.55 10.83 -17.10
CA PHE A 582 23.30 11.72 -15.98
C PHE A 582 24.18 11.48 -14.74
N GLY A 583 25.15 10.57 -14.80
CA GLY A 583 26.16 10.40 -13.74
C GLY A 583 25.63 9.84 -12.41
N CYS A 584 24.53 9.09 -12.40
CA CYS A 584 23.97 8.52 -11.17
C CYS A 584 24.69 7.23 -10.71
N ASP A 585 25.07 7.16 -9.43
CA ASP A 585 25.81 6.05 -8.79
C ASP A 585 24.97 4.82 -8.39
N HIS A 586 23.88 4.48 -9.11
CA HIS A 586 22.89 3.49 -8.62
C HIS A 586 22.94 2.10 -9.25
#